data_AF-A0A0R0CB35-F1
#
_entry.id   AF-A0A0R0CB35-F1
#
_cell.length_a   1.000
_cell.length_b   1.000
_cell.length_c   1.000
_cell.angle_alpha   90.00
_cell.angle_beta   90.00
_cell.angle_gamma   90.00
#
_symmetry.space_group_name_H-M   'P 1'
#
loop_
_entity.id
_entity.type
_entity.pdbx_description
1 polymer ?
#
loop_
_entity_poly.entity_id
_entity_poly.type
_entity_poly.pdbx_seq_one_letter_code
_entity_poly.pdbx_strand_id
1 'polypeptide(L)'
;MLNTITVSGANIVALNKTPLLGGFGREGLAHLGANLAVATGVLLQGHPGLASGATPAAGDPGWVTLLSATATQGAVAEIADLPKFVKLGAAATDPITLEGVQ
;
A
#
# COMPACT_ATOMS: atom_id res chain seq x y z
N MET A 1 -12.94 14.11 9.13
CA MET A 1 -12.00 14.07 7.99
C MET A 1 -11.62 12.63 7.76
N LEU A 2 -11.66 12.20 6.51
CA LEU A 2 -11.20 10.88 6.09
C LEU A 2 -9.67 10.90 6.09
N ASN A 3 -9.02 9.99 6.82
CA ASN A 3 -7.56 9.96 6.85
C ASN A 3 -7.06 9.31 5.56
N THR A 4 -6.17 10.00 4.85
CA THR A 4 -5.57 9.51 3.61
C THR A 4 -4.06 9.72 3.62
N ILE A 5 -3.35 8.83 2.95
CA ILE A 5 -1.93 9.01 2.62
C ILE A 5 -1.74 8.79 1.13
N THR A 6 -0.77 9.49 0.56
CA THR A 6 -0.35 9.26 -0.82
C THR A 6 1.04 8.66 -0.82
N VAL A 7 1.21 7.53 -1.51
CA VAL A 7 2.49 6.86 -1.69
C VAL A 7 2.99 7.17 -3.10
N SER A 8 4.19 7.76 -3.22
CA SER A 8 4.75 8.19 -4.51
C SER A 8 6.26 7.95 -4.59
N GLY A 9 6.74 7.64 -5.80
CA GLY A 9 8.16 7.39 -6.07
C GLY A 9 8.76 6.27 -5.20
N ALA A 10 10.00 6.46 -4.76
CA ALA A 10 10.71 5.51 -3.90
C ALA A 10 10.41 5.69 -2.39
N ASN A 11 9.39 6.48 -2.03
CA ASN A 11 9.10 6.78 -0.63
C ASN A 11 8.53 5.55 0.10
N ILE A 12 9.02 5.37 1.33
CA ILE A 12 8.49 4.39 2.28
C ILE A 12 7.65 5.16 3.30
N VAL A 13 6.38 4.79 3.42
CA VAL A 13 5.42 5.46 4.29
C VAL A 13 5.11 4.56 5.48
N ALA A 14 5.22 5.12 6.69
CA ALA A 14 4.82 4.44 7.92
C ALA A 14 3.31 4.59 8.16
N LEU A 15 2.66 3.49 8.54
CA LEU A 15 1.25 3.43 8.90
C LEU A 15 1.13 3.33 10.43
N ASN A 16 0.83 4.45 11.07
CA ASN A 16 0.83 4.58 12.52
C ASN A 16 -0.49 4.12 13.15
N LYS A 17 -1.62 4.19 12.43
CA LYS A 17 -2.93 3.75 12.89
C LYS A 17 -3.46 2.60 12.06
N THR A 18 -4.22 1.76 12.74
CA THR A 18 -5.05 0.74 12.12
C THR A 18 -6.24 1.44 11.45
N PRO A 19 -6.33 1.45 10.12
CA PRO A 19 -7.52 1.93 9.44
C PRO A 19 -8.70 0.98 9.76
N LEU A 20 -9.82 1.56 10.23
CA LEU A 20 -10.99 0.81 10.69
C LEU A 20 -12.11 0.93 9.65
N LEU A 21 -11.94 0.26 8.51
CA LEU A 21 -13.00 0.11 7.51
C LEU A 21 -13.92 -1.07 7.86
N GLY A 22 -14.41 -1.12 9.09
CA GLY A 22 -15.52 -2.02 9.47
C GLY A 22 -15.21 -3.52 9.60
N GLY A 23 -14.01 -4.01 9.28
CA GLY A 23 -13.60 -5.40 9.48
C GLY A 23 -12.40 -5.58 10.43
N PHE A 24 -12.26 -6.79 10.97
CA PHE A 24 -11.31 -7.14 12.03
C PHE A 24 -9.85 -7.13 11.53
N GLY A 25 -9.23 -5.96 11.42
CA GLY A 25 -7.84 -5.85 10.98
C GLY A 25 -7.42 -4.43 10.65
N ARG A 26 -6.23 -4.28 10.04
CA ARG A 26 -5.78 -3.03 9.42
C ARG A 26 -6.29 -3.01 7.97
N GLU A 27 -7.45 -2.43 7.68
CA GLU A 27 -8.04 -2.42 6.34
C GLU A 27 -8.05 -1.03 5.69
N GLY A 28 -7.60 -0.89 4.44
CA GLY A 28 -7.59 0.39 3.72
C GLY A 28 -8.11 0.28 2.29
N LEU A 29 -8.64 1.38 1.73
CA LEU A 29 -8.98 1.47 0.32
C LEU A 29 -7.83 2.07 -0.47
N ALA A 30 -7.35 1.35 -1.47
CA ALA A 30 -6.38 1.82 -2.43
C ALA A 30 -7.06 2.38 -3.66
N HIS A 31 -6.89 3.68 -3.87
CA HIS A 31 -7.29 4.39 -5.08
C HIS A 31 -6.14 4.30 -6.08
N LEU A 32 -6.36 3.56 -7.16
CA LEU A 32 -5.31 3.18 -8.10
C LEU A 32 -4.97 4.29 -9.10
N GLY A 33 -5.82 5.30 -9.23
CA GLY A 33 -5.62 6.39 -10.18
C GLY A 33 -5.49 5.87 -11.61
N ALA A 34 -4.49 6.36 -12.35
CA ALA A 34 -4.19 5.91 -13.71
C ALA A 34 -3.32 4.62 -13.77
N ASN A 35 -2.99 4.00 -12.64
CA ASN A 35 -2.20 2.76 -12.57
C ASN A 35 -2.96 1.49 -13.02
N LEU A 36 -4.01 1.63 -13.82
CA LEU A 36 -4.91 0.53 -14.21
C LEU A 36 -4.34 -0.41 -15.26
N ALA A 37 -3.16 -0.10 -15.83
CA ALA A 37 -2.60 -0.77 -17.00
C ALA A 37 -1.51 -1.81 -16.70
N VAL A 38 -1.28 -2.16 -15.43
CA VAL A 38 -0.23 -3.12 -15.07
C VAL A 38 -0.80 -4.54 -15.14
N ALA A 39 -0.46 -5.29 -16.20
CA ALA A 39 -0.99 -6.63 -16.42
C ALA A 39 -0.31 -7.74 -15.57
N THR A 40 0.90 -7.51 -15.05
CA THR A 40 1.73 -8.56 -14.43
C THR A 40 2.59 -8.09 -13.23
N GLY A 41 2.37 -6.88 -12.73
CA GLY A 41 3.27 -6.20 -11.79
C GLY A 41 2.64 -5.81 -10.46
N VAL A 42 3.48 -5.44 -9.50
CA VAL A 42 3.06 -5.01 -8.16
C VAL A 42 2.86 -3.50 -8.12
N LEU A 43 1.68 -3.09 -7.67
CA LEU A 43 1.34 -1.68 -7.46
C LEU A 43 1.72 -1.21 -6.05
N LEU A 44 1.46 -2.04 -5.04
CA LEU A 44 1.75 -1.70 -3.64
C LEU A 44 2.41 -2.86 -2.90
N GLN A 45 3.47 -2.55 -2.16
CA GLN A 45 4.16 -3.47 -1.27
C GLN A 45 4.07 -3.01 0.18
N GLY A 46 4.08 -3.96 1.11
CA GLY A 46 4.04 -3.74 2.54
C GLY A 46 5.18 -4.42 3.27
N HIS A 47 5.56 -3.92 4.44
CA HIS A 47 6.55 -4.53 5.33
C HIS A 47 6.07 -4.42 6.78
N PRO A 48 6.17 -5.49 7.60
CA PRO A 48 5.78 -5.45 9.01
C PRO A 48 6.67 -4.54 9.89
N GLY A 49 7.67 -3.87 9.31
CA GLY A 49 8.79 -3.26 10.01
C GLY A 49 9.87 -4.25 10.41
N LEU A 50 11.02 -3.72 10.81
CA LEU A 50 12.08 -4.50 11.45
C LEU A 50 11.74 -4.75 12.92
N ALA A 51 12.30 -5.80 13.53
CA ALA A 51 12.11 -6.07 14.96
C ALA A 51 12.60 -4.90 15.85
N SER A 52 13.59 -4.14 15.36
CA SER A 52 14.10 -2.92 16.01
C SER A 52 13.12 -1.73 15.96
N GLY A 53 12.04 -1.82 15.19
CA GLY A 53 11.11 -0.72 14.95
C GLY A 53 11.59 0.33 13.94
N ALA A 54 12.78 0.17 13.37
CA ALA A 54 13.32 1.07 12.36
C ALA A 54 12.58 0.93 11.02
N THR A 55 12.56 2.02 10.23
CA THR A 55 12.05 2.03 8.86
C THR A 55 12.91 1.09 7.99
N PRO A 56 12.32 0.07 7.34
CA PRO A 56 13.05 -0.81 6.43
C PRO A 56 13.60 -0.03 5.22
N ALA A 57 14.69 -0.49 4.65
CA ALA A 57 15.18 -0.03 3.36
C ALA A 57 14.38 -0.68 2.21
N ALA A 58 14.38 -0.04 1.03
CA ALA A 58 13.62 -0.55 -0.12
C ALA A 58 14.08 -1.95 -0.58
N GLY A 59 15.34 -2.31 -0.36
CA GLY A 59 15.92 -3.61 -0.73
C GLY A 59 15.82 -4.69 0.36
N ASP A 60 15.18 -4.42 1.50
CA ASP A 60 15.04 -5.42 2.56
C ASP A 60 14.20 -6.64 2.11
N PRO A 61 14.50 -7.86 2.57
CA PRO A 61 13.80 -9.06 2.13
C PRO A 61 12.37 -9.22 2.70
N GLY A 62 11.92 -8.33 3.61
CA GLY A 62 10.62 -8.44 4.28
C GLY A 62 9.45 -7.74 3.57
N TRP A 63 9.66 -7.22 2.36
CA TRP A 63 8.58 -6.63 1.55
C TRP A 63 7.68 -7.71 0.94
N VAL A 64 6.37 -7.57 1.12
CA VAL A 64 5.34 -8.45 0.56
C VAL A 64 4.44 -7.67 -0.39
N THR A 65 3.90 -8.34 -1.40
CA THR A 65 2.90 -7.77 -2.31
C THR A 65 1.57 -7.60 -1.57
N LEU A 66 1.05 -6.38 -1.53
CA LEU A 66 -0.29 -6.09 -1.00
C LEU A 66 -1.32 -6.00 -2.13
N LEU A 67 -0.90 -5.38 -3.24
CA LEU A 67 -1.75 -5.19 -4.39
C LEU A 67 -0.96 -5.35 -5.69
N SER A 68 -1.39 -6.29 -6.52
CA SER A 68 -1.01 -6.41 -7.92
C SER A 68 -2.26 -6.25 -8.77
N ALA A 69 -2.20 -5.36 -9.77
CA ALA A 69 -3.31 -5.18 -10.67
C ALA A 69 -3.32 -6.22 -11.78
N THR A 70 -4.53 -6.45 -12.27
CA THR A 70 -4.82 -6.97 -13.61
C THR A 70 -5.74 -5.94 -14.27
N ALA A 71 -5.87 -5.96 -15.60
CA ALA A 71 -6.73 -5.02 -16.34
C ALA A 71 -8.22 -5.01 -15.91
N THR A 72 -8.64 -5.94 -15.06
CA THR A 72 -9.99 -6.10 -14.52
C THR A 72 -10.18 -5.54 -13.10
N GLN A 73 -9.11 -5.13 -12.43
CA GLN A 73 -9.20 -4.53 -11.10
C GLN A 73 -9.73 -3.10 -11.27
N GLY A 74 -10.90 -2.80 -10.68
CA GLY A 74 -11.55 -1.48 -10.78
C GLY A 74 -10.70 -0.35 -10.19
N ALA A 75 -11.17 0.89 -10.30
CA ALA A 75 -10.40 2.09 -9.90
C ALA A 75 -10.04 2.15 -8.39
N VAL A 76 -10.75 1.40 -7.56
CA VAL A 76 -10.53 1.28 -6.12
C VAL A 76 -10.46 -0.19 -5.75
N ALA A 77 -9.48 -0.56 -4.92
CA ALA A 77 -9.31 -1.90 -4.39
C ALA A 77 -9.21 -1.87 -2.87
N GLU A 78 -9.83 -2.83 -2.19
CA GLU A 78 -9.69 -3.00 -0.75
C GLU A 78 -8.42 -3.80 -0.44
N ILE A 79 -7.69 -3.36 0.59
CA ILE A 79 -6.49 -4.03 1.10
C ILE A 79 -6.72 -4.40 2.55
N ALA A 80 -6.87 -5.70 2.79
CA ALA A 80 -6.88 -6.26 4.13
C ALA A 80 -5.46 -6.33 4.72
N ASP A 81 -5.37 -6.29 6.05
CA ASP A 81 -4.14 -6.52 6.82
C ASP A 81 -2.91 -5.67 6.43
N LEU A 82 -3.10 -4.36 6.34
CA LEU A 82 -2.04 -3.40 6.05
C LEU A 82 -0.88 -3.48 7.07
N PRO A 83 0.37 -3.71 6.60
CA PRO A 83 1.56 -3.73 7.45
C PRO A 83 1.92 -2.35 8.03
N LYS A 84 3.00 -2.28 8.80
CA LYS A 84 3.45 -1.01 9.41
C LYS A 84 4.07 -0.04 8.41
N PHE A 85 4.60 -0.54 7.30
CA PHE A 85 5.20 0.28 6.26
C PHE A 85 4.67 -0.14 4.90
N VAL A 86 4.51 0.82 4.02
CA VAL A 86 4.13 0.60 2.63
C VAL A 86 5.02 1.40 1.69
N LYS A 87 5.18 0.91 0.47
CA LYS A 87 5.85 1.61 -0.63
C LYS A 87 5.22 1.23 -1.96
N LEU A 88 5.51 2.02 -3.00
CA LEU A 88 5.13 1.64 -4.35
C LEU A 88 5.88 0.38 -4.78
N GLY A 89 5.16 -0.52 -5.43
CA GLY A 89 5.76 -1.64 -6.14
C GLY A 89 6.39 -1.15 -7.46
N ALA A 90 7.29 -1.97 -8.03
CA ALA A 90 8.03 -1.61 -9.23
C ALA A 90 7.17 -1.33 -10.48
N ALA A 91 5.87 -1.63 -10.43
CA ALA A 91 4.96 -1.43 -11.55
C ALA A 91 4.04 -0.22 -11.40
N ALA A 92 3.97 0.43 -10.24
CA ALA A 92 3.23 1.68 -10.11
C ALA A 92 4.00 2.82 -10.79
N THR A 93 3.38 3.44 -11.80
CA THR A 93 3.92 4.59 -12.53
C THR A 93 3.42 5.92 -11.96
N ASP A 94 2.26 5.89 -11.31
CA ASP A 94 1.61 7.05 -10.68
C ASP A 94 1.39 6.80 -9.18
N PRO A 95 1.22 7.86 -8.37
CA PRO A 95 0.94 7.71 -6.96
C PRO A 95 -0.33 6.90 -6.68
N ILE A 96 -0.32 6.19 -5.55
CA ILE A 96 -1.50 5.48 -5.02
C ILE A 96 -1.94 6.20 -3.76
N THR A 97 -3.24 6.49 -3.66
CA THR A 97 -3.82 7.09 -2.45
C THR A 97 -4.48 5.99 -1.62
N LEU A 98 -4.07 5.86 -0.37
CA LEU A 98 -4.67 4.95 0.60
C LEU A 98 -5.60 5.74 1.51
N GLU A 99 -6.81 5.24 1.68
CA GLU A 99 -7.85 5.82 2.53
C GLU A 99 -8.10 4.95 3.76
N GLY A 100 -8.47 5.60 4.86
CA GLY A 100 -8.71 5.00 6.17
C GLY A 100 -7.46 5.02 7.05
N VAL A 101 -6.28 5.21 6.48
CA VAL A 101 -4.95 5.07 7.11
C VAL A 101 -4.41 6.40 7.66
N GLN A 102 -3.65 6.35 8.75
CA GLN A 102 -2.98 7.51 9.37
C GLN A 102 -1.62 7.15 9.97
#